data_AF-A0A8H4ESQ9-F1
#
_entry.id   AF-A0A8H4ESQ9-F1
#
_cell.length_a   1.000
_cell.length_b   1.000
_cell.length_c   1.000
_cell.angle_alpha   90.00
_cell.angle_beta   90.00
_cell.angle_gamma   90.00
#
_symmetry.space_group_name_H-M   'P 1'
#
loop_
_entity.id
_entity.type
_entity.pdbx_description
1 polymer ?
#
loop_
_entity_poly.entity_id
_entity_poly.type
_entity_poly.pdbx_seq_one_letter_code
_entity_poly.pdbx_strand_id
1 'polypeptide(L)'
;METFSSIKFSGPFNLSIPSTENQFYLSALQKDDASKIYSILGPTNELSADIHKWTRSLPNPYTLSDAEFFISRCISLYTKTLTCTTWAIRNNQKEFIGCIGLALLDESSYNISSDFYFPKNSYEVGYYISPHYRNLV
;
A
#
# COMPACT_ATOMS: atom_id res chain seq x y z
N MET A 1 27.92 2.75 -3.39
CA MET A 1 26.81 3.47 -2.74
C MET A 1 26.06 4.17 -3.86
N GLU A 2 25.04 3.53 -4.41
CA GLU A 2 24.28 4.06 -5.54
C GLU A 2 23.19 4.98 -5.00
N THR A 3 23.16 6.21 -5.50
CA THR A 3 22.16 7.23 -5.17
C THR A 3 20.84 6.91 -5.85
N PHE A 4 19.79 6.66 -5.06
CA PHE A 4 18.38 6.55 -5.48
C PHE A 4 17.81 7.91 -5.94
N SER A 5 18.49 8.59 -6.86
CA SER A 5 18.02 9.85 -7.43
C SER A 5 17.17 9.56 -8.66
N SER A 6 15.87 9.30 -8.48
CA SER A 6 14.79 9.66 -9.44
C SER A 6 13.51 8.81 -9.33
N ILE A 7 13.03 8.50 -8.12
CA ILE A 7 11.62 8.06 -8.01
C ILE A 7 10.74 9.30 -8.03
N LYS A 8 10.09 9.57 -9.17
CA LYS A 8 9.03 10.60 -9.26
C LYS A 8 7.74 10.00 -8.69
N PHE A 9 7.36 10.43 -7.49
CA PHE A 9 6.07 10.09 -6.90
C PHE A 9 4.99 11.02 -7.46
N SER A 10 3.88 10.46 -7.93
CA SER A 10 2.72 11.19 -8.46
C SER A 10 1.46 11.08 -7.58
N GLY A 11 1.63 10.71 -6.30
CA GLY A 11 0.54 10.73 -5.33
C GLY A 11 0.21 12.15 -4.85
N PRO A 12 -0.98 12.39 -4.29
CA PRO A 12 -1.38 13.73 -3.81
C PRO A 12 -0.63 14.21 -2.56
N PHE A 13 0.35 13.44 -2.07
CA PHE A 13 1.10 13.71 -0.85
C PHE A 13 2.61 13.78 -1.14
N ASN A 14 3.26 14.86 -0.69
CA ASN A 14 4.71 14.97 -0.69
C ASN A 14 5.29 14.03 0.38
N LEU A 15 6.05 13.02 -0.05
CA LEU A 15 6.81 12.15 0.86
C LEU A 15 8.13 12.85 1.21
N SER A 16 8.18 13.55 2.35
CA SER A 16 9.45 13.94 2.97
C SER A 16 10.13 12.69 3.55
N ILE A 17 11.31 12.34 3.06
CA ILE A 17 12.11 11.25 3.61
C ILE A 17 12.81 11.78 4.89
N PRO A 18 12.45 11.32 6.10
CA PRO A 18 13.02 11.87 7.33
C PRO A 18 14.47 11.43 7.53
N SER A 19 15.29 12.30 8.12
CA SER A 19 16.66 11.99 8.53
C SER A 19 16.68 11.14 9.81
N THR A 20 17.12 9.89 9.66
CA THR A 20 17.88 9.06 10.64
C THR A 20 17.32 8.74 12.04
N GLU A 21 16.03 8.93 12.30
CA GLU A 21 15.30 8.06 13.25
C GLU A 21 14.13 7.46 12.47
N ASN A 22 14.28 6.22 11.97
CA ASN A 22 13.34 5.61 11.02
C ASN A 22 11.94 5.46 11.62
N GLN A 23 11.11 6.51 11.57
CA GLN A 23 9.74 6.54 12.11
C GLN A 23 8.86 5.41 11.59
N PHE A 24 9.19 4.88 10.40
CA PHE A 24 8.47 3.80 9.75
C PHE A 24 9.40 2.79 9.09
N TYR A 25 8.95 1.54 9.00
CA TYR A 25 9.64 0.48 8.28
C TYR A 25 8.66 -0.44 7.54
N LEU A 26 9.18 -1.16 6.55
CA LEU A 26 8.39 -2.13 5.78
C LEU A 26 8.63 -3.55 6.30
N SER A 27 7.57 -4.35 6.36
CA SER A 27 7.68 -5.78 6.64
C SER A 27 6.73 -6.60 5.79
N ALA A 28 6.92 -7.92 5.78
CA ALA A 28 5.87 -8.82 5.31
C ALA A 28 4.57 -8.60 6.11
N LEU A 29 3.44 -8.77 5.44
CA LEU A 29 2.13 -8.88 6.07
C LEU A 29 2.06 -10.14 6.94
N GLN A 30 1.42 -10.03 8.09
CA GLN A 30 1.21 -11.10 9.05
C GLN A 30 -0.30 -11.39 9.16
N LYS A 31 -0.66 -12.61 9.58
CA LYS A 31 -2.07 -12.99 9.77
C LYS A 31 -2.80 -12.04 10.72
N ASP A 32 -2.12 -11.62 11.79
CA ASP A 32 -2.71 -10.76 12.83
C ASP A 32 -2.95 -9.32 12.34
N ASP A 33 -2.35 -8.92 11.21
CA ASP A 33 -2.61 -7.61 10.59
C ASP A 33 -4.07 -7.50 10.07
N ALA A 34 -4.79 -8.62 9.90
CA ALA A 34 -6.17 -8.60 9.37
C ALA A 34 -7.11 -7.74 10.22
N SER A 35 -6.99 -7.87 11.54
CA SER A 35 -7.77 -7.08 12.50
C SER A 35 -7.45 -5.58 12.39
N LYS A 36 -6.19 -5.23 12.16
CA LYS A 36 -5.73 -3.84 12.02
C LYS A 36 -6.16 -3.25 10.69
N ILE A 37 -6.02 -3.98 9.59
CA ILE A 37 -6.55 -3.59 8.28
C ILE A 37 -8.06 -3.35 8.38
N TYR A 38 -8.81 -4.27 8.98
CA TYR A 38 -10.24 -4.11 9.19
C TYR A 38 -10.56 -2.89 10.06
N SER A 39 -9.81 -2.61 11.13
CA SER A 39 -10.02 -1.39 11.93
C SER A 39 -9.78 -0.10 11.14
N ILE A 40 -8.94 -0.13 10.11
CA ILE A 40 -8.64 1.04 9.27
C ILE A 40 -9.65 1.19 8.14
N LEU A 41 -10.05 0.10 7.48
CA LEU A 41 -10.86 0.11 6.26
C LEU A 41 -12.34 -0.21 6.49
N GLY A 42 -12.67 -0.79 7.64
CA GLY A 42 -14.02 -1.23 7.98
C GLY A 42 -14.98 -0.06 8.22
N PRO A 43 -16.30 -0.33 8.17
CA PRO A 43 -17.35 0.70 8.19
C PRO A 43 -17.44 1.46 9.53
N THR A 44 -16.87 0.93 10.61
CA THR A 44 -16.84 1.59 11.93
C THR A 44 -15.80 2.70 12.02
N ASN A 45 -14.86 2.78 11.06
CA ASN A 45 -13.92 3.89 10.98
C ASN A 45 -14.46 4.93 10.00
N GLU A 46 -14.96 6.05 10.53
CA GLU A 46 -15.48 7.17 9.72
C GLU A 46 -14.43 7.74 8.75
N LEU A 47 -13.15 7.63 9.09
CA LEU A 47 -12.05 8.10 8.25
C LEU A 47 -11.72 7.13 7.10
N SER A 48 -12.28 5.92 7.09
CA SER A 48 -12.06 4.93 6.03
C SER A 48 -12.59 5.38 4.68
N ALA A 49 -13.65 6.20 4.65
CA ALA A 49 -14.25 6.73 3.42
C ALA A 49 -13.23 7.49 2.55
N ASP A 50 -12.26 8.15 3.20
CA ASP A 50 -11.17 8.85 2.52
C ASP A 50 -10.18 7.89 1.83
N ILE A 51 -10.00 6.66 2.33
CA ILE A 51 -9.19 5.64 1.64
C ILE A 51 -10.01 5.00 0.51
N HIS A 52 -11.27 4.66 0.77
CA HIS A 52 -12.16 4.03 -0.19
C HIS A 52 -12.34 4.85 -1.47
N LYS A 53 -12.44 6.19 -1.36
CA LYS A 53 -12.60 7.06 -2.53
C LYS A 53 -11.42 7.00 -3.51
N TRP A 54 -10.23 6.66 -3.03
CA TRP A 54 -9.00 6.58 -3.84
C TRP A 54 -8.62 5.14 -4.22
N THR A 55 -9.27 4.13 -3.63
CA THR A 55 -8.91 2.72 -3.81
C THR A 55 -10.05 1.96 -4.46
N ARG A 56 -10.08 1.96 -5.81
CA ARG A 56 -11.18 1.37 -6.61
C ARG A 56 -11.39 -0.13 -6.38
N SER A 57 -10.38 -0.84 -5.89
CA SER A 57 -10.38 -2.28 -5.71
C SER A 57 -10.89 -2.75 -4.34
N LEU A 58 -11.20 -1.84 -3.41
CA LEU A 58 -11.70 -2.23 -2.08
C LEU A 58 -13.21 -2.46 -2.12
N PRO A 59 -13.70 -3.59 -1.59
CA PRO A 59 -15.10 -3.76 -1.26
C PRO A 59 -15.61 -2.63 -0.35
N ASN A 60 -16.82 -2.15 -0.61
CA ASN A 60 -17.50 -1.17 0.23
C ASN A 60 -18.94 -1.65 0.50
N PRO A 61 -19.27 -2.11 1.72
CA PRO A 61 -18.43 -2.07 2.93
C PRO A 61 -17.28 -3.09 2.91
N TYR A 62 -16.19 -2.76 3.58
CA TYR A 62 -15.05 -3.65 3.78
C TYR A 62 -15.23 -4.48 5.05
N THR A 63 -15.07 -5.80 4.96
CA THR A 63 -15.28 -6.74 6.08
C THR A 63 -13.97 -7.30 6.62
N LEU A 64 -14.02 -7.94 7.79
CA LEU A 64 -12.86 -8.67 8.32
C LEU A 64 -12.45 -9.82 7.38
N SER A 65 -13.43 -10.50 6.75
CA SER A 65 -13.15 -11.59 5.81
C SER A 65 -12.39 -11.09 4.57
N ASP A 66 -12.69 -9.87 4.09
CA ASP A 66 -11.93 -9.25 3.00
C ASP A 66 -10.46 -9.03 3.39
N ALA A 67 -10.20 -8.60 4.63
CA ALA A 67 -8.85 -8.42 5.17
C ALA A 67 -8.09 -9.75 5.27
N GLU A 68 -8.74 -10.78 5.81
CA GLU A 68 -8.19 -12.13 5.93
C GLU A 68 -7.86 -12.73 4.57
N PHE A 69 -8.77 -12.59 3.61
CA PHE A 69 -8.58 -13.04 2.23
C PHE A 69 -7.40 -12.32 1.56
N PHE A 70 -7.33 -11.00 1.70
CA PHE A 70 -6.23 -10.19 1.17
C PHE A 70 -4.87 -10.63 1.72
N ILE A 71 -4.75 -10.79 3.04
CA ILE A 71 -3.50 -11.24 3.67
C ILE A 71 -3.15 -12.66 3.23
N SER A 72 -4.13 -13.58 3.19
CA SER A 72 -3.93 -14.96 2.74
C SER A 72 -3.36 -14.99 1.32
N ARG A 73 -3.89 -14.17 0.41
CA ARG A 73 -3.36 -14.03 -0.95
C ARG A 73 -1.92 -13.53 -0.97
N CYS A 74 -1.61 -12.49 -0.19
CA CYS A 74 -0.27 -11.92 -0.13
C CYS A 74 0.75 -12.92 0.43
N ILE A 75 0.42 -13.61 1.52
CA ILE A 75 1.28 -14.63 2.14
C ILE A 75 1.47 -15.82 1.19
N SER A 76 0.40 -16.27 0.52
CA SER A 76 0.48 -17.37 -0.45
C SER A 76 1.42 -17.02 -1.62
N LEU A 77 1.31 -15.80 -2.16
CA LEU A 77 2.17 -15.33 -3.24
C LEU A 77 3.64 -15.27 -2.80
N TYR A 78 3.91 -14.65 -1.65
CA TYR A 78 5.26 -14.59 -1.08
C TYR A 78 5.86 -15.98 -0.86
N THR A 79 5.10 -16.91 -0.27
CA THR A 79 5.59 -18.27 0.03
C THR A 79 5.92 -19.04 -1.24
N LYS A 80 5.16 -18.84 -2.33
CA LYS A 80 5.36 -19.55 -3.60
C LYS A 80 6.50 -18.98 -4.43
N THR A 81 6.69 -17.66 -4.40
CA THR A 81 7.59 -16.96 -5.33
C THR A 81 8.85 -16.44 -4.67
N LEU A 82 8.90 -16.42 -3.32
CA LEU A 82 9.88 -15.69 -2.53
C LEU A 82 9.94 -14.18 -2.86
N THR A 83 8.92 -13.66 -3.55
CA THR A 83 8.79 -12.24 -3.87
C THR A 83 7.65 -11.64 -3.07
N CYS A 84 7.94 -10.52 -2.41
CA CYS A 84 6.93 -9.73 -1.74
C CYS A 84 6.58 -8.58 -2.69
N THR A 85 5.32 -8.48 -3.10
CA THR A 85 4.80 -7.37 -3.91
C THR A 85 3.91 -6.45 -3.08
N THR A 86 3.70 -6.75 -1.80
CA THR A 86 2.89 -5.95 -0.88
C THR A 86 3.44 -6.08 0.52
N TRP A 87 3.78 -4.95 1.12
CA TRP A 87 4.36 -4.83 2.45
C TRP A 87 3.42 -4.09 3.39
N ALA A 88 3.47 -4.51 4.66
CA ALA A 88 2.97 -3.71 5.76
C ALA A 88 3.90 -2.51 5.98
N ILE A 89 3.32 -1.33 6.11
CA ILE A 89 3.99 -0.16 6.65
C ILE A 89 3.78 -0.18 8.16
N ARG A 90 4.87 -0.10 8.93
CA ARG A 90 4.84 -0.12 10.39
C ARG A 90 5.51 1.09 10.99
N ASN A 91 5.06 1.52 12.16
CA ASN A 91 5.75 2.54 12.98
C ASN A 91 6.84 1.94 13.86
N ASN A 92 7.53 2.76 14.64
CA ASN A 92 8.57 2.34 15.60
C ASN A 92 8.11 1.34 16.65
N GLN A 93 6.82 1.35 16.98
CA GLN A 93 6.18 0.42 17.91
C GLN A 93 5.77 -0.89 17.23
N LYS A 94 6.13 -1.08 15.96
CA LYS A 94 5.80 -2.24 15.12
C LYS A 94 4.32 -2.36 14.78
N GLU A 95 3.55 -1.30 15.00
CA GLU A 95 2.13 -1.28 14.70
C GLU A 95 1.90 -1.15 13.20
N PHE A 96 0.93 -1.90 12.68
CA PHE A 96 0.46 -1.76 11.30
C PHE A 96 -0.22 -0.39 11.12
N ILE A 97 0.23 0.38 10.14
CA ILE A 97 -0.35 1.71 9.85
C ILE A 97 -0.83 1.86 8.41
N GLY A 98 -0.56 0.89 7.53
CA GLY A 98 -0.93 0.95 6.13
C GLY A 98 -0.24 -0.13 5.30
N CYS A 99 -0.50 -0.14 4.00
CA CYS A 99 0.16 -1.02 3.05
C CYS A 99 0.81 -0.21 1.92
N ILE A 100 1.89 -0.75 1.39
CA ILE A 100 2.48 -0.34 0.12
C ILE A 100 2.65 -1.59 -0.75
N GLY A 101 2.42 -1.47 -2.05
CA GLY A 101 2.56 -2.58 -2.99
C GLY A 101 3.07 -2.13 -4.35
N LEU A 102 3.66 -3.09 -5.05
CA LEU A 102 4.07 -3.02 -6.44
C LEU A 102 3.16 -3.94 -7.24
N ALA A 103 2.45 -3.39 -8.22
CA ALA A 103 1.75 -4.18 -9.22
C ALA A 103 2.41 -3.97 -10.58
N LEU A 104 2.46 -5.02 -11.39
CA LEU A 104 2.91 -4.87 -12.77
C LEU A 104 1.88 -3.97 -13.48
N LEU A 105 2.36 -2.97 -14.20
CA LEU A 105 1.48 -2.12 -15.01
C LEU A 105 0.87 -2.96 -16.12
N ASP A 106 -0.45 -3.09 -16.08
CA ASP A 106 -1.25 -3.64 -17.16
C ASP A 106 -1.78 -2.46 -17.99
N GLU A 107 -1.21 -2.27 -19.18
CA GLU A 107 -1.58 -1.19 -20.11
C GLU A 107 -3.08 -1.19 -20.42
N SER A 108 -3.75 -2.35 -20.39
CA SER A 108 -5.20 -2.46 -20.66
C SER A 108 -6.07 -1.80 -19.58
N SER A 109 -5.52 -1.54 -18.40
CA SER A 109 -6.21 -0.88 -17.29
C SER A 109 -6.19 0.64 -17.37
N TYR A 110 -5.47 1.21 -18.34
CA TYR A 110 -5.26 2.64 -18.49
C TYR A 110 -5.77 3.15 -19.83
N ASN A 111 -6.42 4.32 -19.81
CA ASN A 111 -6.86 5.01 -21.02
C ASN A 111 -5.71 5.90 -21.52
N ILE A 112 -4.67 5.24 -22.05
CA ILE A 112 -3.41 5.88 -22.43
C ILE A 112 -3.55 6.48 -23.84
N SER A 113 -3.18 7.75 -24.02
CA SER A 113 -3.06 8.35 -25.35
C SER A 113 -1.98 7.64 -26.16
N SER A 114 -2.11 7.61 -27.49
CA SER A 114 -1.11 6.99 -28.40
C SER A 114 0.33 7.48 -28.20
N ASP A 115 0.50 8.65 -27.60
CA ASP A 115 1.81 9.29 -27.39
C ASP A 115 2.51 8.85 -26.10
N PHE A 116 1.87 7.99 -25.30
CA PHE A 116 2.38 7.55 -24.01
C PHE A 116 2.53 6.02 -24.01
N TYR A 117 3.71 5.56 -23.60
CA TYR A 117 4.07 4.15 -23.61
C TYR A 117 4.67 3.79 -22.26
N PHE A 118 4.21 2.68 -21.66
CA PHE A 118 4.86 2.12 -20.49
C PHE A 118 5.94 1.12 -20.95
N PRO A 119 7.21 1.30 -20.57
CA PRO A 119 8.23 0.29 -20.83
C PRO A 119 7.78 -1.10 -20.38
N LYS A 120 8.17 -2.15 -21.11
CA LYS A 120 7.98 -3.52 -20.64
C LYS A 120 8.51 -3.68 -19.22
N ASN A 121 7.76 -4.40 -18.38
CA ASN A 121 8.05 -4.59 -16.96
C ASN A 121 8.02 -3.29 -16.14
N SER A 122 7.16 -2.34 -16.51
CA SER A 122 6.84 -1.21 -15.63
C SER A 122 5.98 -1.70 -14.46
N TYR A 123 6.14 -1.04 -13.32
CA TYR A 123 5.37 -1.31 -12.11
C TYR A 123 4.69 -0.04 -11.62
N GLU A 124 3.47 -0.18 -11.13
CA GLU A 124 2.78 0.85 -10.36
C GLU A 124 3.06 0.66 -8.88
N VAL A 125 3.27 1.77 -8.17
CA VAL A 125 3.38 1.78 -6.71
C VAL A 125 2.05 2.27 -6.15
N GLY A 126 1.35 1.38 -5.45
CA GLY A 126 0.12 1.71 -4.73
C GLY A 126 0.37 1.72 -3.23
N TYR A 127 -0.24 2.66 -2.50
CA TYR A 127 -0.20 2.64 -1.04
C TYR A 127 -1.45 3.25 -0.43
N TYR A 128 -1.71 2.88 0.84
CA TYR A 128 -2.60 3.63 1.71
C TYR A 128 -1.97 3.70 3.10
N ILE A 129 -2.21 4.82 3.78
CA ILE A 129 -1.80 5.05 5.17
C ILE A 129 -3.04 5.40 5.96
N SER A 130 -3.18 4.84 7.15
CA SER A 130 -4.22 5.19 8.12
C SER A 130 -4.24 6.71 8.33
N PRO A 131 -5.41 7.37 8.26
CA PRO A 131 -5.50 8.82 8.38
C PRO A 131 -4.88 9.39 9.65
N HIS A 132 -4.85 8.62 10.74
CA HIS A 132 -4.22 9.01 12.01
C HIS A 132 -2.71 9.25 11.93
N TYR A 133 -2.03 8.67 10.93
CA TYR A 133 -0.57 8.76 10.77
C TYR A 133 -0.16 9.68 9.60
N ARG A 134 -1.10 10.46 9.04
CA ARG A 134 -0.81 11.40 7.96
C ARG A 134 -0.47 12.77 8.52
N ASN A 135 0.43 13.50 7.84
CA ASN A 135 0.87 14.85 8.23
C ASN A 135 1.47 14.94 9.65
N LEU A 136 2.13 13.88 10.11
CA LEU A 136 2.91 13.92 11.34
C LEU A 136 4.11 14.87 11.10
N VAL A 137 4.20 15.93 11.89
CA VAL A 137 5.26 16.96 11.90
C VAL A 137 6.34 16.56 12.88
#